data_AF-A0A1B6E6J7-F1
#
_entry.id   AF-A0A1B6E6J7-F1
#
_cell.length_a   1.000
_cell.length_b   1.000
_cell.length_c   1.000
_cell.angle_alpha   90.00
_cell.angle_beta   90.00
_cell.angle_gamma   90.00
#
_symmetry.space_group_name_H-M   'P 1'
#
loop_
_entity.id
_entity.type
_entity.pdbx_description
1 polymer ?
#
loop_
_entity_poly.entity_id
_entity_poly.type
_entity_poly.pdbx_seq_one_letter_code
_entity_poly.pdbx_strand_id
1 'polypeptide(L)'
;MDGQNCTFGACGAVAGVKNPIALARSICDAQRMPLTLGRVPPCLLVGSGANSWAKENNITTVDPVTLISEKALKTNHYCKKKLAKYEAFINDKVSFENGLLSFLNLLVRLCQHLVIIEGNKNFIYCSIIIMKKVLLYTL
;
A
#
# COMPACT_ATOMS: atom_id res chain seq x y z
N MET A 1 -1.22 -26.54 -9.31
CA MET A 1 -2.56 -26.92 -9.80
C MET A 1 -2.44 -28.27 -10.45
N ASP A 2 -3.38 -29.17 -10.17
CA ASP A 2 -3.48 -30.50 -10.78
C ASP A 2 -4.73 -30.54 -11.66
N GLY A 3 -4.54 -30.76 -12.97
CA GLY A 3 -5.63 -30.76 -13.95
C GLY A 3 -6.48 -32.01 -13.96
N GLN A 4 -5.99 -33.13 -13.42
CA GLN A 4 -6.76 -34.38 -13.37
C GLN A 4 -7.77 -34.37 -12.23
N ASN A 5 -7.33 -33.89 -11.06
CA ASN A 5 -8.14 -33.85 -9.85
C ASN A 5 -8.77 -32.47 -9.58
N CYS A 6 -8.51 -31.48 -10.44
CA CYS A 6 -8.93 -30.09 -10.28
C CYS A 6 -8.55 -29.46 -8.92
N THR A 7 -7.43 -29.89 -8.29
CA THR A 7 -6.98 -29.35 -7.01
C THR A 7 -5.95 -28.22 -7.20
N PHE A 8 -5.89 -27.31 -6.23
CA PHE A 8 -5.03 -26.13 -6.30
C PHE A 8 -4.42 -25.79 -4.95
N GLY A 9 -3.09 -25.75 -4.85
CA GLY A 9 -2.38 -25.29 -3.66
C GLY A 9 -1.53 -24.05 -3.95
N ALA A 10 -1.55 -23.09 -3.04
CA ALA A 10 -0.76 -21.87 -3.10
C ALA A 10 -0.23 -21.44 -1.71
N CYS A 11 0.85 -20.67 -1.72
CA CYS A 11 1.39 -20.05 -0.53
C CYS A 11 1.83 -18.60 -0.80
N GLY A 12 1.70 -17.71 0.18
CA GLY A 12 2.04 -16.30 0.03
C GLY A 12 2.60 -15.65 1.29
N ALA A 13 3.43 -14.62 1.13
CA ALA A 13 4.05 -13.88 2.25
C ALA A 13 4.71 -14.80 3.31
N VAL A 14 5.34 -15.90 2.86
CA VAL A 14 5.92 -16.91 3.77
C VAL A 14 7.40 -16.63 3.97
N ALA A 15 7.79 -16.32 5.20
CA ALA A 15 9.19 -16.20 5.57
C ALA A 15 9.77 -17.57 5.97
N GLY A 16 11.04 -17.82 5.63
CA GLY A 16 11.79 -18.96 6.18
C GLY A 16 11.44 -20.33 5.60
N VAL A 17 10.81 -20.40 4.42
CA VAL A 17 10.63 -21.66 3.68
C VAL A 17 11.64 -21.69 2.53
N LYS A 18 12.52 -22.71 2.52
CA LYS A 18 13.60 -22.80 1.53
C LYS A 18 13.06 -22.98 0.11
N ASN A 19 12.00 -23.77 -0.02
CA ASN A 19 11.36 -24.04 -1.31
C ASN A 19 9.83 -23.82 -1.23
N PRO A 20 9.34 -22.62 -1.59
CA PRO A 20 7.91 -22.31 -1.54
C PRO A 20 7.04 -23.17 -2.47
N ILE A 21 7.55 -23.68 -3.61
CA ILE A 21 6.73 -24.52 -4.49
C ILE A 21 6.45 -25.90 -3.88
N ALA A 22 7.37 -26.41 -3.05
CA ALA A 22 7.14 -27.64 -2.28
C ALA A 22 6.00 -27.45 -1.26
N LEU A 23 5.93 -26.28 -0.63
CA LEU A 23 4.82 -25.92 0.27
C LEU A 23 3.49 -25.83 -0.47
N ALA A 24 3.44 -25.10 -1.59
CA ALA A 24 2.24 -25.04 -2.42
C ALA A 24 1.79 -26.43 -2.91
N ARG A 25 2.75 -27.31 -3.24
CA ARG A 25 2.45 -28.69 -3.63
C ARG A 25 1.85 -29.51 -2.48
N SER A 26 2.44 -29.44 -1.28
CA SER A 26 1.89 -30.10 -0.08
C SER A 26 0.44 -29.67 0.20
N ILE A 27 0.13 -28.37 0.07
CA ILE A 27 -1.24 -27.85 0.23
C ILE A 27 -2.18 -28.42 -0.86
N CYS A 28 -1.69 -28.54 -2.09
CA CYS A 28 -2.45 -29.11 -3.21
C CYS A 28 -2.74 -30.60 -3.00
N ASP A 29 -1.77 -31.35 -2.50
CA ASP A 29 -1.90 -32.80 -2.26
C ASP A 29 -2.78 -33.08 -1.03
N ALA A 30 -2.71 -32.22 0.01
CA ALA A 30 -3.55 -32.34 1.20
C ALA A 30 -5.05 -32.22 0.92
N GLN A 31 -5.44 -31.54 -0.17
CA GLN A 31 -6.85 -31.45 -0.58
C GLN A 31 -7.45 -32.79 -1.02
N ARG A 32 -6.62 -33.79 -1.33
CA ARG A 32 -7.09 -35.13 -1.66
C ARG A 32 -7.56 -35.91 -0.43
N MET A 33 -7.21 -35.44 0.77
CA MET A 33 -7.59 -36.05 2.04
C MET A 33 -8.80 -35.31 2.62
N PRO A 34 -9.97 -35.96 2.75
CA PRO A 34 -11.14 -35.32 3.34
C PRO A 34 -10.93 -35.08 4.84
N LEU A 35 -11.36 -33.91 5.30
CA LEU A 35 -11.36 -33.59 6.73
C LEU A 35 -12.65 -34.10 7.40
N THR A 36 -12.56 -34.39 8.70
CA THR A 36 -13.73 -34.73 9.50
C THR A 36 -14.76 -33.60 9.50
N LEU A 37 -16.03 -33.97 9.66
CA LEU A 37 -17.18 -33.05 9.70
C LEU A 37 -17.44 -32.32 8.37
N GLY A 38 -17.03 -32.90 7.23
CA GLY A 38 -17.31 -32.34 5.90
C GLY A 38 -16.60 -31.02 5.62
N ARG A 39 -15.52 -30.71 6.33
CA ARG A 39 -14.75 -29.49 6.13
C ARG A 39 -13.95 -29.55 4.83
N VAL A 40 -13.86 -28.41 4.15
CA VAL A 40 -13.04 -28.26 2.96
C VAL A 40 -11.59 -27.98 3.36
N PRO A 41 -10.62 -28.78 2.89
CA PRO A 41 -9.20 -28.54 3.16
C PRO A 41 -8.71 -27.22 2.54
N PRO A 42 -7.72 -26.55 3.14
CA PRO A 42 -7.24 -25.26 2.67
C PRO A 42 -6.54 -25.38 1.31
N CYS A 43 -6.71 -24.37 0.46
CA CYS A 43 -6.05 -24.25 -0.85
C CYS A 43 -4.99 -23.15 -0.92
N LEU A 44 -4.98 -22.23 0.05
CA LEU A 44 -4.02 -21.13 0.15
C LEU A 44 -3.63 -20.92 1.61
N LEU A 45 -2.33 -20.86 1.89
CA LEU A 45 -1.81 -20.49 3.21
C LEU A 45 -0.86 -19.30 3.10
N VAL A 46 -0.93 -18.38 4.07
CA VAL A 46 -0.09 -17.18 4.08
C VAL A 46 0.59 -16.95 5.42
N GLY A 47 1.69 -16.18 5.40
CA GLY A 47 2.34 -15.70 6.62
C GLY A 47 2.87 -16.81 7.53
N SER A 48 2.65 -16.64 8.84
CA SER A 48 3.09 -17.59 9.87
C SER A 48 2.36 -18.94 9.78
N GLY A 49 1.07 -18.97 9.43
CA GLY A 49 0.31 -20.21 9.29
C GLY A 49 0.88 -21.14 8.21
N ALA A 50 1.38 -20.55 7.13
CA ALA A 50 2.08 -21.29 6.08
C ALA A 50 3.44 -21.84 6.54
N ASN A 51 4.15 -21.11 7.41
CA ASN A 51 5.40 -21.58 8.00
C ASN A 51 5.16 -22.75 8.98
N SER A 52 4.12 -22.67 9.81
CA SER A 52 3.71 -23.77 10.70
C SER A 52 3.35 -25.03 9.91
N TRP A 53 2.55 -24.86 8.84
CA TRP A 53 2.22 -25.96 7.93
C TRP A 53 3.47 -26.62 7.33
N ALA A 54 4.45 -25.81 6.92
CA ALA A 54 5.70 -26.33 6.38
C ALA A 54 6.44 -27.21 7.40
N LYS A 55 6.49 -26.81 8.67
CA LYS A 55 7.10 -27.59 9.75
C LYS A 55 6.37 -28.90 10.00
N GLU A 56 5.04 -28.86 10.04
CA GLU A 56 4.18 -30.03 10.28
C GLU A 56 4.26 -31.05 9.14
N ASN A 57 4.45 -30.57 7.90
CA ASN A 57 4.50 -31.40 6.68
C ASN A 57 5.93 -31.75 6.24
N ASN A 58 6.93 -31.65 7.13
CA ASN A 58 8.34 -32.00 6.89
C ASN A 58 8.99 -31.24 5.72
N ILE A 59 8.57 -30.00 5.49
CA ILE A 59 9.16 -29.11 4.48
C ILE A 59 10.30 -28.33 5.11
N THR A 60 11.43 -28.24 4.40
CA THR A 60 12.63 -27.56 4.92
C THR A 60 12.36 -26.07 5.21
N THR A 61 12.33 -25.74 6.50
CA THR A 61 12.34 -24.36 6.99
C THR A 61 13.74 -23.92 7.39
N VAL A 62 14.08 -22.67 7.12
CA VAL A 62 15.37 -22.04 7.43
C VAL A 62 15.15 -20.67 8.06
N ASP A 63 16.17 -20.10 8.67
CA ASP A 63 16.14 -18.71 9.14
C ASP A 63 15.96 -17.76 7.93
N PRO A 64 14.96 -16.87 7.92
CA PRO A 64 14.74 -15.91 6.84
C PRO A 64 15.99 -15.13 6.40
N VAL A 65 16.92 -14.84 7.33
CA VAL A 65 18.16 -14.11 7.01
C VAL A 65 19.04 -14.90 6.03
N THR A 66 19.04 -16.23 6.12
CA THR A 66 19.82 -17.11 5.23
C THR A 66 19.32 -17.13 3.79
N LEU A 67 18.08 -16.69 3.53
CA LEU A 67 17.50 -16.59 2.20
C LEU A 67 17.96 -15.31 1.46
N ILE A 68 18.60 -14.38 2.17
CA ILE A 68 19.01 -13.08 1.62
C ILE A 68 20.43 -13.22 1.02
N SER A 69 20.55 -13.01 -0.29
CA SER A 69 21.85 -12.91 -0.95
C SER A 69 22.45 -11.50 -0.81
N GLU A 70 23.79 -11.40 -0.88
CA GLU A 70 24.47 -10.09 -0.87
C GLU A 70 23.99 -9.17 -1.99
N LYS A 71 23.71 -9.72 -3.17
CA LYS A 71 23.15 -8.97 -4.31
C LYS A 71 21.77 -8.41 -3.97
N ALA A 72 20.88 -9.23 -3.42
CA ALA A 72 19.54 -8.78 -3.02
C ALA A 72 19.61 -7.68 -1.95
N LEU A 73 20.53 -7.81 -0.99
CA LEU A 73 20.75 -6.81 0.05
C LEU A 73 21.20 -5.46 -0.56
N LYS A 74 22.18 -5.48 -1.47
CA LYS A 74 22.63 -4.26 -2.19
C LYS A 74 21.48 -3.61 -2.98
N THR A 75 20.69 -4.40 -3.71
CA THR A 75 19.52 -3.90 -4.45
C THR A 75 18.49 -3.29 -3.51
N ASN A 76 18.20 -3.93 -2.37
CA ASN A 76 17.27 -3.39 -1.37
C ASN A 76 17.75 -2.03 -0.86
N HIS A 77 19.03 -1.89 -0.51
CA HIS A 77 19.61 -0.62 -0.06
C HIS A 77 19.50 0.47 -1.13
N TYR A 78 19.76 0.14 -2.40
CA TYR A 78 19.58 1.06 -3.51
C TYR A 78 18.11 1.50 -3.67
N CYS A 79 17.18 0.55 -3.66
CA CYS A 79 15.74 0.84 -3.76
C CYS A 79 15.26 1.72 -2.61
N LYS A 80 15.69 1.46 -1.36
CA LYS A 80 15.37 2.30 -0.20
C LYS A 80 15.84 3.74 -0.35
N LYS A 81 17.06 3.96 -0.85
CA LYS A 81 17.57 5.31 -1.14
C LYS A 81 16.72 6.02 -2.19
N LYS A 82 16.31 5.30 -3.24
CA LYS A 82 15.46 5.84 -4.29
C LYS A 82 14.06 6.21 -3.78
N LEU A 83 13.48 5.36 -2.93
CA LEU A 83 12.20 5.60 -2.27
C LEU A 83 12.25 6.88 -1.42
N ALA A 84 13.26 7.02 -0.56
CA ALA A 84 13.42 8.22 0.29
C ALA A 84 13.50 9.52 -0.54
N LYS A 85 14.16 9.49 -1.71
CA LYS A 85 14.19 10.64 -2.62
C LYS A 85 12.80 11.00 -3.17
N TYR A 86 12.02 10.00 -3.57
CA TYR A 86 10.66 10.24 -4.05
C TYR A 86 9.71 10.66 -2.95
N GLU A 87 9.84 10.10 -1.74
CA GLU A 87 9.07 10.50 -0.56
C GLU A 87 9.31 11.98 -0.22
N ALA A 88 10.55 12.45 -0.24
CA ALA A 88 10.87 13.87 -0.06
C ALA A 88 10.23 14.74 -1.15
N PHE A 89 10.34 14.34 -2.42
CA PHE A 89 9.70 15.05 -3.53
C PHE A 89 8.17 15.14 -3.39
N ILE A 90 7.53 14.04 -2.98
CA ILE A 90 6.09 14.01 -2.74
C ILE A 90 5.72 14.94 -1.58
N ASN A 91 6.47 14.90 -0.47
CA ASN A 91 6.23 15.78 0.67
C ASN A 91 6.39 17.26 0.32
N ASP A 92 7.35 17.62 -0.53
CA ASP A 92 7.52 18.99 -1.01
C ASP A 92 6.33 19.45 -1.84
N LYS A 93 5.83 18.59 -2.74
CA LYS A 93 4.62 18.86 -3.55
C LYS A 93 3.38 19.04 -2.69
N VAL A 94 3.15 18.12 -1.76
CA VAL A 94 2.02 18.17 -0.83
C VAL A 94 2.10 19.41 0.06
N SER A 95 3.29 19.78 0.53
CA SER A 95 3.50 20.99 1.34
C SER A 95 3.15 22.27 0.57
N PHE A 96 3.51 22.34 -0.72
CA PHE A 96 3.17 23.46 -1.58
C PHE A 96 1.65 23.59 -1.81
N GLU A 97 0.97 22.48 -2.12
CA GLU A 97 -0.49 22.47 -2.31
C GLU A 97 -1.25 22.85 -1.02
N ASN A 98 -0.83 22.30 0.12
CA ASN A 98 -1.40 22.66 1.42
C ASN A 98 -1.16 24.14 1.77
N GLY A 99 0.01 24.67 1.40
CA GLY A 99 0.32 26.09 1.51
C GLY A 99 -0.68 26.94 0.72
N LEU A 100 -0.86 26.66 -0.57
CA LEU A 100 -1.83 27.35 -1.43
C LEU A 100 -3.27 27.31 -0.88
N LEU A 101 -3.73 26.15 -0.42
CA LEU A 101 -5.04 25.99 0.19
C LEU A 101 -5.18 26.84 1.46
N SER A 102 -4.15 26.90 2.30
CA SER A 102 -4.16 27.72 3.51
C SER A 102 -4.26 29.23 3.21
N PHE A 103 -3.53 29.70 2.19
CA PHE A 103 -3.59 31.10 1.73
C PHE A 103 -4.97 31.44 1.15
N LEU A 104 -5.53 30.58 0.31
CA LEU A 104 -6.90 30.76 -0.23
C LEU A 104 -7.94 30.85 0.90
N ASN A 105 -7.85 29.96 1.90
CA ASN A 105 -8.75 29.99 3.05
C ASN A 105 -8.63 31.28 3.88
N LEU A 106 -7.41 31.82 4.04
CA LEU A 106 -7.20 33.10 4.72
C LEU A 106 -7.81 34.27 3.94
N LEU A 107 -7.63 34.29 2.62
CA LEU A 107 -8.21 35.32 1.75
C LEU A 107 -9.75 35.29 1.77
N VAL A 108 -10.35 34.10 1.75
CA VAL A 108 -11.81 33.95 1.89
C VAL A 108 -12.31 34.48 3.24
N ARG A 109 -11.61 34.17 4.34
CA ARG A 109 -11.96 34.68 5.68
C ARG A 109 -11.84 36.21 5.78
N LEU A 110 -10.77 36.78 5.22
CA LEU A 110 -10.59 38.24 5.19
C LEU A 110 -11.70 38.92 4.38
N CYS A 111 -12.08 38.36 3.22
CA CYS A 111 -13.20 38.87 2.44
C CYS A 111 -14.53 38.80 3.22
N GLN A 112 -14.80 37.70 3.93
CA GLN A 112 -16.00 37.59 4.76
C GLN A 112 -16.04 38.65 5.88
N HIS A 113 -14.91 38.91 6.54
CA HIS A 113 -14.83 39.95 7.57
C HIS A 113 -15.00 41.37 7.02
N LEU A 114 -14.41 41.68 5.86
CA LEU A 114 -14.58 42.98 5.19
C LEU A 114 -16.05 43.24 4.79
N VAL A 115 -16.77 42.21 4.35
CA VAL A 115 -18.21 42.32 4.02
C VAL A 115 -19.07 42.63 5.24
N ILE A 116 -18.70 42.11 6.43
CA ILE A 116 -19.42 42.38 7.69
C ILE A 116 -19.18 43.83 8.16
N ILE A 117 -18.01 44.41 7.90
CA ILE A 117 -17.63 45.75 8.37
C ILE A 117 -18.20 46.85 7.46
N GLU A 118 -18.23 46.67 6.14
CA GLU A 118 -18.58 47.77 5.22
C GLU A 118 -20.05 47.83 4.76
N GLY A 119 -20.87 46.78 4.90
CA GLY A 119 -22.31 46.83 4.55
C GLY A 119 -22.63 47.25 3.09
N ASN A 120 -21.64 47.35 2.20
CA ASN A 120 -21.77 47.94 0.87
C ASN A 120 -21.65 46.85 -0.21
N LYS A 121 -22.74 46.64 -0.96
CA LYS A 121 -22.90 45.56 -1.95
C LYS A 121 -21.88 45.61 -3.11
N ASN A 122 -21.23 46.74 -3.34
CA ASN A 122 -20.25 46.93 -4.42
C ASN A 122 -18.86 46.32 -4.12
N PHE A 123 -18.47 46.18 -2.85
CA PHE A 123 -17.17 45.62 -2.47
C PHE A 123 -17.10 44.10 -2.68
N ILE A 124 -18.24 43.42 -2.49
CA ILE A 124 -18.40 41.97 -2.69
C ILE A 124 -18.05 41.55 -4.12
N TYR A 125 -18.48 42.33 -5.12
CA TYR A 125 -18.22 42.04 -6.53
C TYR A 125 -16.73 42.17 -6.89
N CYS A 126 -16.01 43.12 -6.28
CA CYS A 126 -14.59 43.34 -6.55
C CYS A 126 -13.73 42.18 -6.00
N SER A 127 -14.02 41.72 -4.79
CA SER A 127 -13.32 40.58 -4.16
C SER A 127 -13.52 39.26 -4.91
N ILE A 128 -14.73 39.01 -5.44
CA ILE A 128 -15.04 37.81 -6.23
C ILE A 128 -14.34 37.82 -7.60
N ILE A 129 -14.25 38.99 -8.25
CA ILE A 129 -13.56 39.13 -9.55
C ILE A 129 -12.03 38.93 -9.39
N ILE A 130 -11.44 39.44 -8.31
CA ILE A 130 -10.02 39.25 -8.00
C ILE A 130 -9.73 37.78 -7.70
N MET A 131 -10.58 37.12 -6.89
CA MET A 131 -10.45 35.68 -6.62
C MET A 131 -10.59 34.82 -7.88
N LYS A 132 -11.53 35.13 -8.78
CA LYS A 132 -11.66 34.42 -10.07
C LYS A 132 -10.45 34.62 -10.98
N LYS A 133 -9.84 35.82 -11.00
CA LYS A 133 -8.63 36.09 -11.78
C LYS A 133 -7.42 35.33 -11.23
N VAL A 134 -7.24 35.30 -9.91
CA VAL A 134 -6.12 34.56 -9.29
C VAL A 134 -6.24 33.06 -9.56
N LEU A 135 -7.45 32.49 -9.47
CA LEU A 135 -7.69 31.07 -9.78
C LEU A 135 -7.43 30.71 -11.26
N LEU A 136 -7.71 31.64 -12.19
CA LEU A 136 -7.52 31.39 -13.64
C LEU A 136 -6.05 31.37 -14.07
N TYR A 137 -5.15 31.99 -13.29
CA TYR A 137 -3.71 32.04 -13.59
C TYR A 137 -2.90 30.92 -12.92
N THR A 138 -3.53 30.09 -12.07
CA THR A 138 -2.87 28.98 -11.36
C THR A 138 -3.18 27.58 -11.93
N LEU A 139 -4.05 27.48 -12.95
CA LEU A 139 -4.31 26.29 -13.77
C LEU A 139 -3.55 26.37 -15.09
#